data_AF-A0AAC9FGT1-F1
#
_entry.id   AF-A0AAC9FGT1-F1
#
_cell.length_a   1.000
_cell.length_b   1.000
_cell.length_c   1.000
_cell.angle_alpha   90.00
_cell.angle_beta   90.00
_cell.angle_gamma   90.00
#
_symmetry.space_group_name_H-M   'P 1'
#
loop_
_entity.id
_entity.type
_entity.pdbx_description
1 polymer ?
#
loop_
_entity_poly.entity_id
_entity_poly.type
_entity_poly.pdbx_seq_one_letter_code
_entity_poly.pdbx_strand_id
1 'polypeptide(L)'
;MAIVSKRNFTRGIFSPVVQSRRDVEAWSAGARRLKNVTLLKYGGVRKRPGTRFVYKLPADDDETRLLPFTYSPGQSYALLMGQATMRPLALGGAVLSEGFGITAITNANPGVVTAPFHGLTTGQEVFISGIEGMPELDGRVVTATVINDDNFSIGINTTGFGAFVSDDGDVRVAPPAPPPPAPPVPAPTPAPTPAPTVPPGGGGGGGGWRWQNNLQ
;
A
#
# COMPACT_ATOMS: atom_id res chain seq x y z
N MET A 1 -33.95 27.74 -21.02
CA MET A 1 -33.68 26.39 -20.47
C MET A 1 -34.87 26.00 -19.60
N ALA A 2 -35.65 24.99 -19.97
CA ALA A 2 -36.85 24.62 -19.22
C ALA A 2 -36.50 23.64 -18.10
N ILE A 3 -36.92 23.95 -16.88
CA ILE A 3 -36.75 23.08 -15.71
C ILE A 3 -37.96 22.15 -15.63
N VAL A 4 -37.73 20.83 -15.73
CA VAL A 4 -38.77 19.81 -15.59
C VAL A 4 -38.53 19.07 -14.28
N SER A 5 -39.49 19.18 -13.36
CA SER A 5 -39.47 18.41 -12.11
C SER A 5 -39.93 16.98 -12.37
N LYS A 6 -39.12 15.99 -11.99
CA LYS A 6 -39.44 14.57 -12.06
C LYS A 6 -39.47 13.98 -10.66
N ARG A 7 -40.50 13.18 -10.39
CA ARG A 7 -40.79 12.65 -9.04
C ARG A 7 -40.15 11.28 -8.79
N ASN A 8 -39.73 10.56 -9.82
CA ASN A 8 -39.25 9.18 -9.72
C ASN A 8 -38.29 8.84 -10.89
N PHE A 9 -37.32 7.95 -10.65
CA PHE A 9 -36.33 7.42 -11.59
C PHE A 9 -36.32 5.87 -11.68
N THR A 10 -37.42 5.20 -11.32
CA THR A 10 -37.56 3.73 -11.32
C THR A 10 -37.38 3.10 -12.71
N ARG A 11 -37.61 3.85 -13.80
CA ARG A 11 -37.48 3.36 -15.19
C ARG A 11 -36.08 3.54 -15.77
N GLY A 12 -35.11 4.00 -14.98
CA GLY A 12 -33.70 4.06 -15.37
C GLY A 12 -33.40 5.04 -16.51
N ILE A 13 -32.50 4.64 -17.40
CA ILE A 13 -32.04 5.48 -18.52
C ILE A 13 -32.90 5.25 -19.76
N PHE A 14 -33.32 6.33 -20.40
CA PHE A 14 -34.09 6.26 -21.64
C PHE A 14 -33.25 5.88 -22.85
N SER A 15 -33.83 5.03 -23.69
CA SER A 15 -33.42 4.89 -25.08
C SER A 15 -33.70 6.22 -25.84
N PRO A 16 -32.86 6.60 -26.82
CA PRO A 16 -33.06 7.82 -27.62
C PRO A 16 -34.45 7.97 -28.23
N VAL A 17 -35.11 6.86 -28.57
CA VAL A 17 -36.45 6.85 -29.20
C VAL A 17 -37.56 7.26 -28.21
N VAL A 18 -37.40 6.96 -26.91
CA VAL A 18 -38.37 7.31 -25.86
C VAL A 18 -38.19 8.77 -25.41
N GLN A 19 -37.07 9.40 -25.74
CA GLN A 19 -36.73 10.76 -25.29
C GLN A 19 -37.74 11.83 -25.77
N SER A 20 -38.27 11.67 -26.99
CA SER A 20 -39.26 12.60 -27.57
C SER A 20 -40.69 12.33 -27.11
N ARG A 21 -40.98 11.11 -26.66
CA ARG A 21 -42.31 10.65 -26.24
C ARG A 21 -42.63 11.00 -24.78
N ARG A 22 -42.97 12.27 -24.54
CA ARG A 22 -43.34 12.78 -23.20
C ARG A 22 -44.63 12.20 -22.65
N ASP A 23 -45.45 11.61 -23.51
CA ASP A 23 -46.72 10.96 -23.24
C ASP A 23 -46.57 9.60 -22.56
N VAL A 24 -45.42 8.94 -22.73
CA VAL A 24 -45.20 7.59 -22.19
C VAL A 24 -44.83 7.68 -20.70
N GLU A 25 -45.43 6.82 -19.88
CA GLU A 25 -45.16 6.74 -18.43
C GLU A 25 -43.65 6.52 -18.13
N ALA A 26 -42.97 5.77 -18.98
CA ALA A 26 -41.52 5.62 -18.91
C ALA A 26 -40.81 6.98 -18.90
N TRP A 27 -41.25 7.95 -19.72
CA TRP A 27 -40.65 9.27 -19.80
C TRP A 27 -40.77 10.07 -18.49
N SER A 28 -41.84 9.92 -17.72
CA SER A 28 -41.99 10.64 -16.46
C SER A 28 -41.17 10.02 -15.32
N ALA A 29 -40.87 8.72 -15.40
CA ALA A 29 -40.24 7.92 -14.34
C ALA A 29 -38.75 7.56 -14.59
N GLY A 30 -38.05 8.25 -15.50
CA GLY A 30 -36.62 8.03 -15.75
C GLY A 30 -35.90 9.26 -16.31
N ALA A 31 -34.66 9.07 -16.76
CA ALA A 31 -33.78 10.15 -17.19
C ALA A 31 -32.98 9.81 -18.45
N ARG A 32 -32.63 10.82 -19.24
CA ARG A 32 -31.74 10.65 -20.41
C ARG A 32 -30.31 10.28 -20.01
N ARG A 33 -29.80 10.89 -18.94
CA ARG A 33 -28.47 10.62 -18.40
C ARG A 33 -28.42 11.03 -16.94
N LEU A 34 -27.88 10.14 -16.11
CA LEU A 34 -27.58 10.41 -14.71
C LEU A 34 -26.08 10.18 -14.53
N LYS A 35 -25.37 11.13 -13.91
CA LYS A 35 -23.94 11.04 -13.63
C LYS A 35 -23.72 11.17 -12.13
N ASN A 36 -22.74 10.44 -11.59
CA ASN A 36 -22.32 10.52 -10.18
C ASN A 36 -23.47 10.34 -9.18
N VAL A 37 -24.41 9.45 -9.48
CA VAL A 37 -25.55 9.15 -8.62
C VAL A 37 -25.84 7.65 -8.59
N THR A 38 -26.51 7.20 -7.54
CA THR A 38 -27.04 5.85 -7.39
C THR A 38 -28.56 5.93 -7.27
N LEU A 39 -29.27 5.09 -8.03
CA LEU A 39 -30.72 4.97 -7.92
C LEU A 39 -31.10 4.21 -6.66
N LEU A 40 -32.09 4.72 -5.94
CA LEU A 40 -32.71 4.01 -4.81
C LEU A 40 -33.83 3.12 -5.35
N LYS A 41 -34.06 1.98 -4.70
CA LYS A 41 -35.17 1.06 -5.06
C LYS A 41 -36.55 1.71 -5.01
N TYR A 42 -36.70 2.77 -4.20
CA TYR A 42 -37.93 3.54 -4.05
C TYR A 42 -38.10 4.66 -5.08
N GLY A 43 -37.22 4.73 -6.09
CA GLY A 43 -37.35 5.69 -7.19
C GLY A 43 -36.66 7.04 -6.98
N GLY A 44 -36.08 7.27 -5.81
CA GLY A 44 -35.23 8.43 -5.54
C GLY A 44 -33.81 8.29 -6.12
N VAL A 45 -33.06 9.38 -6.10
CA VAL A 45 -31.67 9.43 -6.54
C VAL A 45 -30.82 9.97 -5.39
N ARG A 46 -29.73 9.28 -5.06
CA ARG A 46 -28.71 9.81 -4.15
C ARG A 46 -27.42 10.08 -4.91
N LYS A 47 -26.64 11.06 -4.47
CA LYS A 47 -25.27 11.26 -4.98
C LYS A 47 -24.43 10.02 -4.69
N ARG A 48 -23.53 9.65 -5.62
CA ARG A 48 -22.54 8.60 -5.38
C ARG A 48 -21.69 9.04 -4.20
N PRO A 49 -21.41 8.16 -3.21
CA PRO A 49 -20.41 8.44 -2.20
C PRO A 49 -19.12 8.95 -2.87
N GLY A 50 -18.56 10.02 -2.33
CA GLY A 50 -17.34 10.63 -2.87
C GLY A 50 -16.14 9.69 -2.75
N THR A 51 -15.05 10.08 -3.38
CA THR A 51 -13.74 9.48 -3.13
C THR A 51 -13.14 10.14 -1.89
N ARG A 52 -12.64 9.33 -0.95
CA ARG A 52 -11.79 9.83 0.13
C ARG A 52 -10.34 9.78 -0.35
N PHE A 53 -9.60 10.87 -0.15
CA PHE A 53 -8.16 10.85 -0.30
C PHE A 53 -7.56 9.95 0.79
N VAL A 54 -6.87 8.89 0.38
CA VAL A 54 -6.27 7.89 1.29
C VAL A 54 -4.79 8.16 1.46
N TYR A 55 -4.07 8.32 0.34
CA TYR A 55 -2.62 8.38 0.34
C TYR A 55 -2.12 9.03 -0.94
N LYS A 56 -1.06 9.84 -0.82
CA LYS A 56 -0.37 10.47 -1.96
C LYS A 56 0.75 9.54 -2.41
N LEU A 57 0.86 9.32 -3.72
CA LEU A 57 1.99 8.59 -4.28
C LEU A 57 3.30 9.39 -4.12
N PRO A 58 4.41 8.74 -3.75
CA PRO A 58 5.71 9.38 -3.74
C PRO A 58 6.07 9.88 -5.15
N ALA A 59 6.82 10.98 -5.23
CA ALA A 59 7.07 11.70 -6.48
C ALA A 59 7.85 10.87 -7.52
N ASP A 60 8.57 9.84 -7.08
CA ASP A 60 9.42 9.01 -7.94
C ASP A 60 8.68 7.78 -8.52
N ASP A 61 7.39 7.60 -8.22
CA ASP A 61 6.63 6.39 -8.53
C ASP A 61 5.44 6.74 -9.45
N ASP A 62 5.74 7.03 -10.72
CA ASP A 62 4.77 7.43 -11.74
C ASP A 62 3.94 6.26 -12.29
N GLU A 63 4.43 5.02 -12.17
CA GLU A 63 3.77 3.81 -12.66
C GLU A 63 3.44 2.84 -11.52
N THR A 64 2.46 3.22 -10.71
CA THR A 64 1.97 2.36 -9.63
C THR A 64 0.65 1.69 -9.97
N ARG A 65 0.48 0.45 -9.49
CA ARG A 65 -0.75 -0.32 -9.65
C ARG A 65 -1.30 -0.71 -8.30
N LEU A 66 -2.62 -0.59 -8.14
CA LEU A 66 -3.32 -1.06 -6.96
C LEU A 66 -3.82 -2.49 -7.19
N LEU A 67 -3.35 -3.43 -6.39
CA LEU A 67 -3.78 -4.84 -6.41
C LEU A 67 -4.60 -5.15 -5.16
N PRO A 68 -5.84 -5.64 -5.29
CA PRO A 68 -6.61 -6.09 -4.14
C PRO A 68 -6.01 -7.40 -3.60
N PHE A 69 -5.85 -7.48 -2.28
CA PHE A 69 -5.40 -8.68 -1.58
C PHE A 69 -6.32 -8.94 -0.38
N THR A 70 -6.64 -10.20 -0.13
CA THR A 70 -7.44 -10.59 1.04
C THR A 70 -6.80 -11.81 1.66
N TYR A 71 -6.36 -11.67 2.91
CA TYR A 71 -5.79 -12.77 3.67
C TYR A 71 -6.90 -13.57 4.38
N SER A 72 -7.88 -12.87 4.93
CA SER A 72 -9.05 -13.47 5.59
C SER A 72 -10.28 -12.56 5.48
N PRO A 73 -11.51 -13.04 5.77
CA PRO A 73 -12.72 -12.21 5.72
C PRO A 73 -12.69 -10.96 6.62
N GLY A 74 -11.81 -10.93 7.62
CA GLY A 74 -11.60 -9.76 8.48
C GLY A 74 -10.38 -8.91 8.11
N GLN A 75 -9.54 -9.38 7.19
CA GLN A 75 -8.27 -8.74 6.84
C GLN A 75 -8.11 -8.65 5.31
N SER A 76 -8.53 -7.50 4.79
CA SER A 76 -8.39 -7.12 3.39
C SER A 76 -7.45 -5.93 3.25
N TYR A 77 -6.56 -5.99 2.25
CA TYR A 77 -5.57 -4.98 1.95
C TYR A 77 -5.66 -4.56 0.49
N ALA A 78 -5.23 -3.34 0.19
CA ALA A 78 -4.90 -2.94 -1.15
C ALA A 78 -3.38 -2.75 -1.24
N LEU A 79 -2.72 -3.54 -2.07
CA LEU A 79 -1.28 -3.48 -2.28
C LEU A 79 -0.98 -2.48 -3.38
N LEU A 80 -0.26 -1.42 -3.03
CA LEU A 80 0.26 -0.45 -3.98
C LEU A 80 1.63 -0.93 -4.44
N MET A 81 1.70 -1.37 -5.70
CA MET A 81 2.91 -1.90 -6.33
C MET A 81 3.51 -0.82 -7.23
N GLY A 82 4.71 -0.35 -6.88
CA GLY A 82 5.52 0.53 -7.71
C GLY A 82 6.79 -0.17 -8.20
N GLN A 83 7.73 0.61 -8.71
CA GLN A 83 9.01 0.06 -9.15
C GLN A 83 9.87 -0.35 -7.95
N ALA A 84 9.98 -1.66 -7.70
CA ALA A 84 10.70 -2.23 -6.56
C ALA A 84 10.15 -1.81 -5.17
N THR A 85 8.95 -1.24 -5.13
CA THR A 85 8.27 -0.82 -3.91
C THR A 85 6.93 -1.55 -3.79
N MET A 86 6.59 -1.95 -2.56
CA MET A 86 5.26 -2.47 -2.23
C MET A 86 4.80 -1.82 -0.94
N ARG A 87 3.61 -1.22 -0.96
CA ARG A 87 3.02 -0.56 0.21
C ARG A 87 1.60 -1.09 0.46
N PRO A 88 1.36 -1.75 1.61
CA PRO A 88 0.02 -2.19 1.97
C PRO A 88 -0.83 -1.03 2.49
N LEU A 89 -2.05 -0.91 1.99
CA LEU A 89 -3.08 0.01 2.45
C LEU A 89 -4.21 -0.78 3.11
N ALA A 90 -4.63 -0.37 4.31
CA ALA A 90 -5.70 -1.00 5.08
C ALA A 90 -6.50 0.06 5.85
N LEU A 91 -7.75 -0.24 6.19
CA LEU A 91 -8.63 0.65 6.97
C LEU A 91 -8.76 2.07 6.37
N GLY A 92 -8.41 2.20 5.08
CA GLY A 92 -8.38 3.42 4.31
C GLY A 92 -7.28 4.42 4.69
N GLY A 93 -6.12 3.90 5.10
CA GLY A 93 -4.83 4.60 5.18
C GLY A 93 -3.68 3.68 4.72
N ALA A 94 -2.45 4.20 4.73
CA ALA A 94 -1.26 3.36 4.63
C ALA A 94 -1.03 2.62 5.95
N VAL A 95 -0.57 1.37 5.88
CA VAL A 95 -0.11 0.65 7.07
C VAL A 95 1.20 1.29 7.53
N LEU A 96 1.24 1.71 8.79
CA LEU A 96 2.39 2.34 9.41
C LEU A 96 3.21 1.31 10.19
N SER A 97 4.51 1.56 10.32
CA SER A 97 5.35 0.85 11.30
C SER A 97 5.02 1.30 12.72
N GLU A 98 5.58 0.61 13.71
CA GLU A 98 5.56 1.11 15.09
C GLU A 98 6.11 2.55 15.16
N GLY A 99 5.40 3.39 15.91
CA GLY A 99 5.79 4.76 16.15
C GLY A 99 7.03 4.88 17.05
N PHE A 100 7.53 6.09 17.16
CA PHE A 100 8.56 6.47 18.12
C PHE A 100 8.25 7.87 18.64
N GLY A 101 8.60 8.13 19.89
CA GLY A 101 8.31 9.39 20.55
C GLY A 101 9.18 10.54 20.06
N ILE A 102 8.58 11.73 19.97
CA ILE A 102 9.25 12.99 19.64
C ILE A 102 9.52 13.76 20.93
N THR A 103 10.72 14.30 21.10
CA THR A 103 11.11 15.07 22.30
C THR A 103 11.09 16.57 22.07
N ALA A 104 11.25 17.04 20.83
CA ALA A 104 11.17 18.46 20.50
C ALA A 104 10.90 18.70 19.01
N ILE A 105 10.32 19.85 18.70
CA ILE A 105 10.23 20.39 17.33
C ILE A 105 10.61 21.86 17.35
N THR A 106 11.50 22.27 16.45
CA THR A 106 11.95 23.66 16.35
C THR A 106 10.94 24.52 15.56
N ASN A 107 10.82 25.81 15.91
CA ASN A 107 10.12 26.82 15.12
C ASN A 107 11.09 27.46 14.10
N ALA A 108 11.38 26.74 13.02
CA ALA A 108 12.40 27.09 12.04
C ALA A 108 11.94 26.79 10.59
N ASN A 109 12.75 27.19 9.61
CA ASN A 109 12.53 26.87 8.21
C ASN A 109 13.79 26.23 7.59
N PRO A 110 13.83 24.91 7.37
CA PRO A 110 12.79 23.92 7.72
C PRO A 110 12.75 23.62 9.22
N GLY A 111 11.59 23.20 9.72
CA GLY A 111 11.44 22.67 11.08
C GLY A 111 12.25 21.39 11.27
N VAL A 112 12.88 21.26 12.42
CA VAL A 112 13.68 20.09 12.84
C VAL A 112 12.96 19.40 13.98
N VAL A 113 12.76 18.10 13.84
CA VAL A 113 12.18 17.21 14.84
C VAL A 113 13.31 16.45 15.51
N THR A 114 13.32 16.47 16.85
CA THR A 114 14.22 15.67 17.67
C THR A 114 13.48 14.42 18.12
N ALA A 115 13.97 13.26 17.69
CA ALA A 115 13.43 11.95 18.00
C ALA A 115 14.61 10.98 18.13
N PRO A 116 15.03 10.60 19.34
CA PRO A 116 16.17 9.73 19.54
C PRO A 116 16.02 8.38 18.85
N PHE A 117 17.09 7.88 18.23
CA PHE A 117 17.13 6.56 17.57
C PHE A 117 15.96 6.28 16.61
N HIS A 118 15.62 7.27 15.78
CA HIS A 118 14.49 7.15 14.85
C HIS A 118 14.73 6.08 13.76
N GLY A 119 15.99 5.84 13.38
CA GLY A 119 16.37 4.79 12.41
C GLY A 119 15.84 5.05 10.98
N LEU A 120 15.55 6.31 10.68
CA LEU A 120 15.01 6.74 9.38
C LEU A 120 16.16 6.92 8.38
N THR A 121 15.81 6.81 7.11
CA THR A 121 16.68 7.24 6.01
C THR A 121 16.12 8.49 5.34
N THR A 122 16.99 9.38 4.85
CA THR A 122 16.56 10.57 4.10
C THR A 122 15.69 10.18 2.90
N GLY A 123 14.56 10.88 2.75
CA GLY A 123 13.54 10.60 1.73
C GLY A 123 12.40 9.71 2.21
N GLN A 124 12.49 9.12 3.41
CA GLN A 124 11.41 8.35 3.99
C GLN A 124 10.24 9.24 4.41
N GLU A 125 9.02 8.76 4.23
CA GLU A 125 7.82 9.42 4.72
C GLU A 125 7.51 9.03 6.16
N VAL A 126 7.18 10.03 6.97
CA VAL A 126 6.82 9.89 8.39
C VAL A 126 5.43 10.46 8.58
N PHE A 127 4.55 9.69 9.20
CA PHE A 127 3.24 10.17 9.64
C PHE A 127 3.36 10.76 11.04
N ILE A 128 3.02 12.04 11.17
CA ILE A 128 3.02 12.75 12.45
C ILE A 128 1.61 12.70 13.04
N SER A 129 1.51 12.26 14.29
CA SER A 129 0.26 12.23 15.04
C SER A 129 0.50 12.35 16.53
N GLY A 130 -0.45 12.92 17.27
CA GLY A 130 -0.40 12.95 18.74
C GLY A 130 0.51 14.05 19.30
N ILE A 131 0.75 15.10 18.51
CA ILE A 131 1.60 16.23 18.93
C ILE A 131 0.76 17.33 19.56
N GLU A 132 1.18 17.79 20.74
CA GLU A 132 0.60 18.94 21.44
C GLU A 132 1.41 20.21 21.19
N GLY A 133 0.72 21.36 21.06
CA GLY A 133 1.34 22.67 20.87
C GLY A 133 1.63 23.06 19.41
N MET A 134 1.73 22.09 18.50
CA MET A 134 1.84 22.31 17.05
C MET A 134 0.74 21.55 16.26
N PRO A 135 -0.54 21.93 16.40
CA PRO A 135 -1.67 21.22 15.78
C PRO A 135 -1.63 21.25 14.25
N GLU A 136 -0.89 22.18 13.64
CA GLU A 136 -0.71 22.23 12.19
C GLU A 136 0.06 21.03 11.64
N LEU A 137 0.86 20.34 12.45
CA LEU A 137 1.61 19.15 12.04
C LEU A 137 0.83 17.85 12.28
N ASP A 138 -0.18 17.88 13.16
CA ASP A 138 -0.95 16.70 13.53
C ASP A 138 -1.74 16.13 12.35
N GLY A 139 -1.64 14.82 12.13
CA GLY A 139 -2.29 14.09 11.05
C GLY A 139 -1.67 14.29 9.66
N ARG A 140 -0.44 14.82 9.59
CA ARG A 140 0.27 15.03 8.31
C ARG A 140 1.32 13.97 8.04
N VAL A 141 1.48 13.64 6.75
CA VAL A 141 2.63 12.89 6.25
C VAL A 141 3.69 13.89 5.79
N VAL A 142 4.91 13.75 6.29
CA VAL A 142 6.06 14.59 5.94
C VAL A 142 7.21 13.73 5.42
N THR A 143 8.08 14.30 4.58
CA THR A 143 9.29 13.63 4.13
C THR A 143 10.45 14.02 5.05
N ALA A 144 11.08 13.03 5.67
CA ALA A 144 12.20 13.23 6.57
C ALA A 144 13.51 13.42 5.79
N THR A 145 14.27 14.46 6.12
CA THR A 145 15.69 14.60 5.75
C THR A 145 16.53 14.46 7.01
N VAL A 146 17.24 13.34 7.14
CA VAL A 146 17.99 12.99 8.34
C VAL A 146 19.20 13.91 8.49
N ILE A 147 19.40 14.41 9.71
CA ILE A 147 20.54 15.25 10.07
C ILE A 147 21.55 14.40 10.85
N ASN A 148 21.06 13.64 11.84
CA ASN A 148 21.82 12.69 12.64
C ASN A 148 20.85 11.66 13.25
N ASP A 149 21.34 10.74 14.10
CA ASP A 149 20.54 9.64 14.67
C ASP A 149 19.35 10.07 15.54
N ASP A 150 19.38 11.32 16.02
CA ASP A 150 18.38 11.89 16.92
C ASP A 150 17.56 13.02 16.28
N ASN A 151 17.90 13.46 15.06
CA ASN A 151 17.31 14.65 14.46
C ASN A 151 17.08 14.49 12.96
N PHE A 152 15.90 14.89 12.51
CA PHE A 152 15.56 15.00 11.10
C PHE A 152 14.75 16.27 10.83
N SER A 153 14.89 16.83 9.63
CA SER A 153 14.07 17.96 9.18
C SER A 153 12.87 17.49 8.35
N ILE A 154 11.76 18.21 8.43
CA ILE A 154 10.48 17.84 7.80
C ILE A 154 10.17 18.64 6.53
N GLY A 155 11.06 19.56 6.12
CA GLY A 155 10.89 20.40 4.92
C GLY A 155 9.74 21.42 4.99
N ILE A 156 9.04 21.51 6.12
CA ILE A 156 7.95 22.45 6.39
C ILE A 156 8.49 23.64 7.19
N ASN A 157 8.07 24.86 6.83
CA ASN A 157 8.33 26.04 7.64
C ASN A 157 7.42 26.04 8.89
N THR A 158 8.01 25.91 10.08
CA THR A 158 7.33 25.90 11.37
C THR A 158 7.50 27.21 12.15
N THR A 159 8.11 28.26 11.57
CA THR A 159 8.38 29.53 12.28
C THR A 159 7.13 30.21 12.80
N GLY A 160 5.98 30.01 12.15
CA GLY A 160 4.69 30.58 12.55
C GLY A 160 3.83 29.69 13.43
N PHE A 161 4.29 28.49 13.81
CA PHE A 161 3.50 27.55 14.61
C PHE A 161 3.64 27.86 16.11
N GLY A 162 2.80 27.23 16.93
CA GLY A 162 2.97 27.23 18.38
C GLY A 162 4.27 26.55 18.82
N ALA A 163 4.58 26.60 20.11
CA ALA A 163 5.70 25.84 20.68
C ALA A 163 5.27 24.39 20.87
N PHE A 164 6.17 23.44 20.57
CA PHE A 164 5.96 22.03 20.90
C PHE A 164 5.82 21.87 22.43
N VAL A 165 4.84 21.09 22.86
CA VAL A 165 4.57 20.83 24.28
C VAL A 165 4.87 19.38 24.63
N SER A 166 4.25 18.44 23.92
CA SER A 166 4.37 17.01 24.21
C SER A 166 4.03 16.17 22.98
N ASP A 167 4.35 14.89 23.06
CA ASP A 167 4.00 13.84 22.10
C ASP A 167 3.53 12.60 22.88
N ASP A 168 2.54 11.88 22.34
CA ASP A 168 1.98 10.66 22.96
C ASP A 168 2.87 9.42 22.74
N GLY A 169 3.92 9.52 21.92
CA GLY A 169 4.77 8.40 21.53
C GLY A 169 5.84 8.01 22.56
N ASP A 170 6.20 6.73 22.57
CA ASP A 170 7.27 6.22 23.43
C ASP A 170 8.65 6.61 22.89
N VAL A 171 9.37 7.45 23.63
CA VAL A 171 10.73 7.88 23.28
C VAL A 171 11.68 6.69 23.38
N ARG A 172 12.40 6.41 22.30
CA ARG A 172 13.40 5.35 22.28
C ARG A 172 14.62 5.76 23.10
N VAL A 173 15.15 4.81 23.87
CA VAL A 173 16.32 5.03 24.75
C VAL A 173 17.57 4.31 24.24
N ALA A 174 17.42 3.42 23.26
CA ALA A 174 18.52 2.67 22.66
C ALA A 174 18.27 2.41 21.17
N PRO A 175 19.33 2.14 20.37
CA PRO A 175 19.19 1.73 18.98
C PRO A 175 18.31 0.48 18.83
N PRO A 176 17.50 0.37 17.75
CA PRO A 176 16.80 -0.87 17.42
C PRO A 176 17.78 -2.05 17.32
N ALA A 177 17.39 -3.22 17.84
CA ALA A 177 18.22 -4.42 17.76
C ALA A 177 18.50 -4.76 16.27
N PRO A 178 19.75 -5.13 15.92
CA PRO A 178 20.06 -5.51 14.55
C PRO A 178 19.19 -6.70 14.12
N PRO A 179 18.78 -6.76 12.84
CA PRO A 179 17.93 -7.84 12.36
C PRO A 179 18.62 -9.20 12.60
N PRO A 180 17.85 -10.25 12.92
CA PRO A 180 18.41 -11.58 13.11
C PRO A 180 19.15 -12.01 11.83
N PRO A 181 20.29 -12.75 11.97
CA PRO A 181 21.02 -13.26 10.81
C PRO A 181 20.08 -14.03 9.88
N ALA A 182 20.24 -13.85 8.58
CA ALA A 182 19.46 -14.60 7.61
C ALA A 182 19.63 -16.11 7.88
N PRO A 183 18.54 -16.90 7.90
CA PRO A 183 18.67 -18.34 7.98
C PRO A 183 19.52 -18.83 6.80
N PRO A 184 20.45 -19.78 7.01
CA PRO A 184 21.27 -20.29 5.93
C PRO A 184 20.38 -20.86 4.84
N VAL A 185 20.48 -20.29 3.63
CA VAL A 185 19.82 -20.83 2.44
C VAL A 185 20.46 -22.20 2.16
N PRO A 186 19.69 -23.31 2.18
CA PRO A 186 20.22 -24.59 1.75
C PRO A 186 20.74 -24.45 0.32
N ALA A 187 21.94 -24.97 0.06
CA ALA A 187 22.48 -24.97 -1.29
C ALA A 187 21.44 -25.59 -2.25
N PRO A 188 21.26 -25.03 -3.46
CA PRO A 188 20.39 -25.64 -4.45
C PRO A 188 20.82 -27.10 -4.63
N THR A 189 19.86 -28.02 -4.58
CA THR A 189 20.12 -29.44 -4.82
C THR A 189 20.93 -29.56 -6.12
N PRO A 190 22.09 -30.25 -6.10
CA PRO A 190 22.88 -30.45 -7.31
C PRO A 190 21.97 -30.95 -8.43
N ALA A 191 22.14 -30.42 -9.64
CA ALA A 191 21.43 -30.94 -10.80
C ALA A 191 21.64 -32.46 -10.86
N PRO A 192 20.60 -33.26 -11.15
CA PRO A 192 20.73 -34.70 -11.22
C PRO A 192 21.90 -35.04 -12.14
N THR A 193 22.83 -35.86 -11.65
CA THR A 193 23.94 -36.35 -12.47
C THR A 193 23.33 -36.96 -13.73
N PRO A 194 23.77 -36.55 -14.94
CA PRO A 194 23.29 -37.15 -16.17
C PRO A 194 23.41 -38.67 -16.05
N ALA A 195 22.38 -39.41 -16.46
CA ALA A 195 22.42 -40.85 -16.46
C ALA A 195 23.73 -41.32 -17.13
N PRO A 196 24.45 -42.30 -16.57
CA PRO A 196 25.67 -42.79 -17.18
C PRO A 196 25.34 -43.18 -18.62
N THR A 197 25.99 -42.52 -19.57
CA THR A 197 25.93 -42.93 -20.97
C THR A 197 26.57 -44.30 -21.04
N VAL A 198 25.75 -45.35 -21.11
CA VAL A 198 26.23 -46.69 -21.42
C VAL A 198 27.03 -46.56 -22.72
N PRO A 199 28.34 -46.87 -22.72
CA PRO A 199 29.12 -46.88 -23.95
C PRO A 199 28.45 -47.87 -24.92
N PRO A 200 28.32 -47.54 -26.22
CA PRO A 200 27.76 -48.47 -27.20
C PRO A 200 28.50 -49.81 -27.07
N GLY A 201 27.74 -50.87 -26.79
CA GLY A 201 28.27 -52.19 -26.45
C GLY A 201 29.31 -52.66 -27.48
N GLY A 202 30.55 -52.85 -27.00
CA GLY A 202 31.55 -53.63 -27.71
C GLY A 202 31.12 -55.09 -27.70
N GLY A 203 30.52 -55.53 -28.80
CA GLY A 203 30.26 -56.94 -29.04
C GLY A 203 31.56 -57.72 -29.23
N GLY A 204 31.66 -58.85 -28.54
CA GLY A 204 32.47 -59.98 -28.98
C GLY A 204 33.74 -60.25 -28.17
N GLY A 205 33.81 -61.45 -27.61
CA GLY A 205 35.09 -62.09 -27.24
C GLY A 205 35.08 -62.76 -25.88
N GLY A 206 34.54 -63.99 -25.81
CA GLY A 206 34.52 -64.79 -24.60
C GLY A 206 35.90 -65.23 -24.09
N GLY A 207 35.94 -65.57 -22.80
CA GLY A 207 37.02 -66.36 -22.20
C GLY A 207 37.20 -66.11 -20.70
N GLY A 208 36.96 -67.13 -19.88
CA GLY A 208 37.64 -67.29 -18.59
C GLY A 208 36.80 -67.18 -17.31
N TRP A 209 36.32 -68.34 -16.84
CA TRP A 209 35.77 -68.61 -15.51
C TRP A 209 36.73 -68.27 -14.37
N ARG A 210 36.25 -67.67 -13.25
CA ARG A 210 36.64 -68.03 -11.86
C ARG A 210 35.53 -67.68 -10.86
N TRP A 211 34.90 -68.71 -10.32
CA TRP A 211 34.10 -68.66 -9.09
C TRP A 211 35.03 -68.71 -7.89
N GLN A 212 34.96 -67.72 -6.99
CA GLN A 212 35.35 -67.91 -5.59
C GLN A 212 34.29 -67.28 -4.69
N ASN A 213 33.48 -68.17 -4.13
CA ASN A 213 32.68 -67.95 -2.93
C ASN A 213 33.62 -67.64 -1.76
N ASN A 214 33.23 -66.71 -0.89
CA ASN A 214 33.33 -66.96 0.54
C ASN A 214 32.34 -66.08 1.30
N LEU A 215 31.33 -66.78 1.83
CA LEU A 215 30.51 -66.36 2.96
C LEU A 215 31.37 -66.35 4.21
N GLN A 216 31.34 -65.24 4.95
CA GLN A 216 31.11 -65.24 6.39
C GLN A 216 30.03 -64.21 6.69
#